data_AF-A0A352A4T1-F1
#
_entry.id   AF-A0A352A4T1-F1
#
_cell.length_a   1.000
_cell.length_b   1.000
_cell.length_c   1.000
_cell.angle_alpha   90.00
_cell.angle_beta   90.00
_cell.angle_gamma   90.00
#
_symmetry.space_group_name_H-M   'P 1'
#
loop_
_entity.id
_entity.type
_entity.pdbx_description
1 polymer ?
#
loop_
_entity_poly.entity_id
_entity_poly.type
_entity_poly.pdbx_seq_one_letter_code
_entity_poly.pdbx_strand_id
1 'polypeptide(L)'
;MYNFEEIENKWQNKWESEKCFEAKDFDPKPKFYGLIEFSGPSGRGLHMGNVLAFTGLEVISRKRRKEGYNVLFPYGFDSFGLPTENQAILENIHPKIVTERNIKYFTEQVKRYGYSFDWSRVISTHEEDYYKWTQWIFIQLFKNNLAYKTKTYVNFCPDCNVVLANEECQGGICERCKSKVIQKEKEVWFLKITAYADKLLEGLKDIDFTEEMKILETNWIGKSEGANINFTIKETNERLEIFTTRPDTVYGVTFMVIAPEHPIIDKNKSIITNFDEIEKYRKETLSKTEFERTQINKDKSGVKIDGFTLVNPVNNKEIPIFISDYVMMNYGTGAIMSVPAHDDRDCEFAKRFNLEIIKVISEDGIMVNSDILNGISNKQEAIDTIISYMEERNIAKKACQYKMKDWPFNRQRYWG
;
A
#
# COMPACT_ATOMS: atom_id res chain seq x y z
N MET A 1 29.54 31.31 -36.61
CA MET A 1 29.33 30.07 -35.83
C MET A 1 28.78 30.52 -34.48
N TYR A 2 27.70 29.92 -33.99
CA TYR A 2 27.09 30.29 -32.70
C TYR A 2 27.94 29.72 -31.55
N ASN A 3 28.62 30.58 -30.78
CA ASN A 3 29.43 30.18 -29.63
C ASN A 3 28.55 30.09 -28.38
N PHE A 4 27.96 28.91 -28.16
CA PHE A 4 27.05 28.68 -27.04
C PHE A 4 27.76 28.77 -25.68
N GLU A 5 29.02 28.33 -25.57
CA GLU A 5 29.76 28.33 -24.30
C GLU A 5 29.92 29.73 -23.71
N GLU A 6 30.25 30.71 -24.55
CA GLU A 6 30.40 32.10 -24.11
C GLU A 6 29.04 32.72 -23.74
N ILE A 7 28.01 32.45 -24.53
CA ILE A 7 26.68 33.05 -24.39
C ILE A 7 25.94 32.49 -23.17
N GLU A 8 25.97 31.17 -22.98
CA GLU A 8 25.31 30.49 -21.86
C GLU A 8 25.89 30.94 -20.52
N ASN A 9 27.23 30.90 -20.37
CA ASN A 9 27.91 31.34 -19.16
C ASN A 9 27.62 32.80 -18.83
N LYS A 10 27.63 33.69 -19.84
CA LYS A 10 27.30 35.10 -19.67
C LYS A 10 25.92 35.30 -19.05
N TRP A 11 24.89 34.64 -19.60
CA TRP A 11 23.51 34.83 -19.12
C TRP A 11 23.25 34.13 -17.79
N GLN A 12 23.79 32.94 -17.57
CA GLN A 12 23.69 32.22 -16.29
C GLN A 12 24.28 33.06 -15.15
N ASN A 13 25.50 33.58 -15.33
CA ASN A 13 26.14 34.46 -14.34
C ASN A 13 25.33 35.73 -14.08
N LYS A 14 24.78 36.34 -15.14
CA LYS A 14 23.94 37.54 -15.00
C LYS A 14 22.69 37.24 -14.16
N TRP A 15 21.94 36.19 -14.50
CA TRP A 15 20.72 35.83 -13.79
C TRP A 15 20.97 35.49 -12.32
N GLU A 16 22.07 34.83 -12.00
CA GLU A 16 22.46 34.51 -10.63
C GLU A 16 22.84 35.78 -9.85
N SER A 17 23.69 36.65 -10.43
CA SER A 17 24.11 37.90 -9.78
C SER A 17 22.95 38.87 -9.52
N GLU A 18 21.98 38.93 -10.43
CA GLU A 18 20.79 39.77 -10.33
C GLU A 18 19.65 39.08 -9.56
N LYS A 19 19.85 37.84 -9.09
CA LYS A 19 18.84 37.05 -8.37
C LYS A 19 17.50 37.00 -9.11
N CYS A 20 17.54 36.89 -10.45
CA CYS A 20 16.39 37.07 -11.34
C CYS A 20 15.22 36.12 -11.08
N PHE A 21 15.48 35.00 -10.40
CA PHE A 21 14.54 33.90 -10.22
C PHE A 21 14.04 33.73 -8.79
N GLU A 22 14.52 34.54 -7.83
CA GLU A 22 14.08 34.50 -6.43
C GLU A 22 12.61 34.92 -6.31
N ALA A 23 11.80 34.06 -5.69
CA ALA A 23 10.41 34.35 -5.40
C ALA A 23 10.28 35.25 -4.17
N LYS A 24 9.39 36.24 -4.23
CA LYS A 24 9.18 37.19 -3.13
C LYS A 24 8.05 36.74 -2.23
N ASP A 25 8.30 36.67 -0.93
CA ASP A 25 7.24 36.35 0.04
C ASP A 25 6.22 37.50 0.10
N PHE A 26 4.94 37.12 0.16
CA PHE A 26 3.81 38.05 0.29
C PHE A 26 3.73 39.13 -0.82
N ASP A 27 4.29 38.86 -2.00
CA ASP A 27 4.18 39.76 -3.16
C ASP A 27 2.72 39.86 -3.64
N PRO A 28 2.21 41.06 -3.98
CA PRO A 28 0.82 41.25 -4.43
C PRO A 28 0.55 40.69 -5.84
N LYS A 29 1.57 40.31 -6.61
CA LYS A 29 1.40 39.68 -7.93
C LYS A 29 0.70 38.33 -7.83
N PRO A 30 0.01 37.89 -8.90
CA PRO A 30 -0.50 36.53 -8.96
C PRO A 30 0.64 35.52 -8.80
N LYS A 31 0.44 34.51 -7.96
CA LYS A 31 1.45 33.48 -7.66
C LYS A 31 1.40 32.34 -8.67
N PHE A 32 2.56 31.78 -8.98
CA PHE A 32 2.68 30.50 -9.66
C PHE A 32 3.74 29.66 -8.94
N TYR A 33 3.37 28.44 -8.54
CA TYR A 33 4.28 27.48 -7.94
C TYR A 33 4.51 26.34 -8.92
N GLY A 34 5.64 26.38 -9.61
CA GLY A 34 6.12 25.23 -10.39
C GLY A 34 6.90 24.32 -9.46
N LEU A 35 6.46 23.07 -9.28
CA LEU A 35 7.19 22.08 -8.50
C LEU A 35 7.59 20.90 -9.39
N ILE A 36 8.85 20.50 -9.29
CA ILE A 36 9.35 19.22 -9.81
C ILE A 36 9.66 18.29 -8.64
N GLU A 37 9.65 17.00 -8.91
CA GLU A 37 10.29 16.03 -8.03
C GLU A 37 11.80 16.30 -7.99
N PHE A 38 12.26 16.78 -6.84
CA PHE A 38 13.65 17.11 -6.57
C PHE A 38 14.56 15.87 -6.55
N SER A 39 15.85 16.03 -6.86
CA SER A 39 16.71 14.89 -7.22
C SER A 39 17.31 14.19 -6.01
N GLY A 40 17.33 12.85 -6.03
CA GLY A 40 18.19 12.07 -5.15
C GLY A 40 19.66 12.20 -5.58
N PRO A 41 20.57 12.73 -4.74
CA PRO A 41 21.97 12.96 -5.10
C PRO A 41 22.77 11.64 -5.05
N SER A 42 22.37 10.66 -5.85
CA SER A 42 23.00 9.35 -5.93
C SER A 42 23.52 9.08 -7.35
N GLY A 43 24.54 8.23 -7.47
CA GLY A 43 25.10 7.85 -8.77
C GLY A 43 26.06 8.90 -9.36
N ARG A 44 26.15 8.96 -10.70
CA ARG A 44 27.18 9.73 -11.43
C ARG A 44 26.75 11.13 -11.87
N GLY A 45 25.65 11.67 -11.33
CA GLY A 45 25.10 12.97 -11.74
C GLY A 45 23.73 12.88 -12.43
N LEU A 46 23.28 14.01 -12.95
CA LEU A 46 22.05 14.15 -13.74
C LEU A 46 22.07 13.23 -14.97
N HIS A 47 20.92 12.61 -15.26
CA HIS A 47 20.65 11.89 -16.50
C HIS A 47 19.57 12.58 -17.33
N MET A 48 19.38 12.15 -18.58
CA MET A 48 18.40 12.76 -19.50
C MET A 48 16.94 12.72 -18.99
N GLY A 49 16.62 11.81 -18.07
CA GLY A 49 15.31 11.76 -17.43
C GLY A 49 15.06 12.99 -16.55
N ASN A 50 16.07 13.45 -15.80
CA ASN A 50 15.99 14.69 -15.03
C ASN A 50 15.78 15.89 -15.97
N VAL A 51 16.56 15.96 -17.06
CA VAL A 51 16.47 17.05 -18.03
C VAL A 51 15.07 17.11 -18.65
N LEU A 52 14.50 15.96 -19.01
CA LEU A 52 13.14 15.86 -19.55
C LEU A 52 12.09 16.38 -18.55
N ALA A 53 12.19 15.95 -17.28
CA ALA A 53 11.28 16.36 -16.23
C ALA A 53 11.35 17.88 -15.94
N PHE A 54 12.56 18.45 -15.91
CA PHE A 54 12.77 19.83 -15.49
C PHE A 54 12.44 20.84 -16.60
N THR A 55 12.77 20.49 -17.85
CA THR A 55 12.68 21.42 -18.98
C THR A 55 11.23 21.83 -19.29
N GLY A 56 10.27 20.92 -19.14
CA GLY A 56 8.85 21.23 -19.37
C GLY A 56 8.36 22.34 -18.42
N LEU A 57 8.61 22.16 -17.12
CA LEU A 57 8.19 23.13 -16.11
C LEU A 57 9.03 24.41 -16.13
N GLU A 58 10.30 24.34 -16.53
CA GLU A 58 11.16 25.52 -16.76
C GLU A 58 10.54 26.49 -17.78
N VAL A 59 10.08 25.97 -18.92
CA VAL A 59 9.48 26.79 -19.98
C VAL A 59 8.23 27.49 -19.45
N ILE A 60 7.39 26.77 -18.69
CA ILE A 60 6.19 27.33 -18.05
C ILE A 60 6.58 28.39 -17.02
N SER A 61 7.55 28.12 -16.15
CA SER A 61 8.04 29.05 -15.14
C SER A 61 8.56 30.35 -15.74
N ARG A 62 9.36 30.28 -16.82
CA ARG A 62 9.82 31.49 -17.55
C ARG A 62 8.69 32.25 -18.21
N LYS A 63 7.72 31.56 -18.83
CA LYS A 63 6.51 32.17 -19.40
C LYS A 63 5.72 32.91 -18.34
N ARG A 64 5.47 32.29 -17.18
CA ARG A 64 4.73 32.90 -16.06
C ARG A 64 5.43 34.13 -15.50
N ARG A 65 6.77 34.12 -15.37
CA ARG A 65 7.53 35.32 -14.98
C ARG A 65 7.32 36.46 -15.98
N LYS A 66 7.33 36.17 -17.29
CA LYS A 66 7.07 37.17 -18.34
C LYS A 66 5.62 37.67 -18.36
N GLU A 67 4.67 36.86 -17.93
CA GLU A 67 3.26 37.23 -17.75
C GLU A 67 3.02 38.05 -16.46
N GLY A 68 4.06 38.35 -15.69
CA GLY A 68 3.98 39.19 -14.49
C GLY A 68 3.64 38.43 -13.19
N TYR A 69 3.71 37.09 -13.19
CA TYR A 69 3.52 36.30 -11.97
C TYR A 69 4.73 36.38 -11.04
N ASN A 70 4.47 36.27 -9.74
CA ASN A 70 5.49 35.90 -8.75
C ASN A 70 5.68 34.38 -8.80
N VAL A 71 6.81 33.92 -9.34
CA VAL A 71 7.05 32.50 -9.62
C VAL A 71 7.99 31.90 -8.58
N LEU A 72 7.48 30.94 -7.81
CA LEU A 72 8.29 30.01 -7.04
C LEU A 72 8.54 28.77 -7.89
N PHE A 73 9.79 28.60 -8.32
CA PHE A 73 10.27 27.38 -8.96
C PHE A 73 11.46 26.86 -8.14
N PRO A 74 11.24 26.09 -7.07
CA PRO A 74 12.29 25.71 -6.15
C PRO A 74 13.05 24.47 -6.64
N TYR A 75 14.20 24.23 -6.02
CA TYR A 75 14.99 23.02 -6.19
C TYR A 75 15.41 22.47 -4.83
N GLY A 76 15.87 21.23 -4.78
CA GLY A 76 16.39 20.62 -3.57
C GLY A 76 16.94 19.23 -3.83
N PHE A 77 17.31 18.56 -2.75
CA PHE A 77 17.92 17.23 -2.78
C PHE A 77 17.22 16.28 -1.82
N ASP A 78 16.70 15.18 -2.35
CA ASP A 78 16.27 14.05 -1.53
C ASP A 78 17.48 13.20 -1.14
N SER A 79 18.17 13.67 -0.12
CA SER A 79 19.56 13.32 0.22
C SER A 79 19.74 12.25 1.29
N PHE A 80 18.67 11.81 1.96
CA PHE A 80 18.68 10.62 2.82
C PHE A 80 18.39 9.34 2.05
N GLY A 81 18.55 8.19 2.71
CA GLY A 81 18.09 6.90 2.21
C GLY A 81 19.15 5.99 1.63
N LEU A 82 18.68 4.82 1.19
CA LEU A 82 19.53 3.70 0.77
C LEU A 82 20.47 3.95 -0.41
N PRO A 83 20.08 4.70 -1.47
CA PRO A 83 20.96 4.88 -2.62
C PRO A 83 22.32 5.47 -2.24
N THR A 84 22.30 6.54 -1.45
CA THR A 84 23.52 7.24 -1.02
C THR A 84 24.32 6.44 -0.01
N GLU A 85 23.65 5.78 0.93
CA GLU A 85 24.32 4.92 1.92
C GLU A 85 25.01 3.71 1.26
N ASN A 86 24.36 3.07 0.29
CA ASN A 86 24.95 1.96 -0.45
C ASN A 86 26.17 2.41 -1.27
N GLN A 87 26.11 3.58 -1.90
CA GLN A 87 27.27 4.16 -2.57
C GLN A 87 28.41 4.41 -1.57
N ALA A 88 28.09 4.94 -0.39
CA ALA A 88 29.06 5.19 0.68
C ALA A 88 29.74 3.92 1.18
N ILE A 89 28.99 2.82 1.32
CA ILE A 89 29.53 1.50 1.67
C ILE A 89 30.49 0.99 0.59
N LEU A 90 30.11 1.09 -0.70
CA LEU A 90 30.95 0.65 -1.82
C LEU A 90 32.24 1.45 -1.93
N GLU A 91 32.19 2.76 -1.70
CA GLU A 91 33.34 3.66 -1.73
C GLU A 91 34.13 3.67 -0.42
N ASN A 92 33.64 2.99 0.62
CA ASN A 92 34.21 2.94 1.96
C ASN A 92 34.46 4.35 2.57
N ILE A 93 33.45 5.22 2.47
CA ILE A 93 33.47 6.59 3.01
C ILE A 93 32.17 6.92 3.73
N HIS A 94 32.18 7.92 4.61
CA HIS A 94 30.98 8.30 5.37
C HIS A 94 29.88 8.85 4.43
N PRO A 95 28.60 8.47 4.58
CA PRO A 95 27.53 8.85 3.66
C PRO A 95 27.36 10.36 3.52
N LYS A 96 27.52 11.15 4.60
CA LYS A 96 27.54 12.63 4.51
C LYS A 96 28.55 13.14 3.47
N ILE A 97 29.76 12.58 3.40
CA ILE A 97 30.79 13.03 2.46
C ILE A 97 30.35 12.74 1.02
N VAL A 98 29.76 11.56 0.77
CA VAL A 98 29.21 11.19 -0.55
C VAL A 98 28.09 12.15 -0.93
N THR A 99 27.13 12.38 -0.03
CA THR A 99 25.99 13.25 -0.23
C THR A 99 26.42 14.65 -0.63
N GLU A 100 27.32 15.28 0.13
CA GLU A 100 27.79 16.64 -0.12
C GLU A 100 28.57 16.75 -1.45
N ARG A 101 29.44 15.77 -1.72
CA ARG A 101 30.16 15.69 -2.99
C ARG A 101 29.20 15.58 -4.17
N ASN A 102 28.18 14.73 -4.06
CA ASN A 102 27.19 14.53 -5.11
C ASN A 102 26.30 15.77 -5.27
N ILE A 103 25.82 16.39 -4.19
CA ILE A 103 25.03 17.63 -4.22
C ILE A 103 25.79 18.74 -4.97
N LYS A 104 27.09 18.92 -4.68
CA LYS A 104 27.93 19.90 -5.37
C LYS A 104 27.97 19.62 -6.88
N TYR A 105 28.26 18.38 -7.26
CA TYR A 105 28.36 17.99 -8.67
C TYR A 105 27.02 18.11 -9.41
N PHE A 106 25.91 17.68 -8.79
CA PHE A 106 24.57 17.87 -9.35
C PHE A 106 24.23 19.35 -9.52
N THR A 107 24.52 20.18 -8.52
CA THR A 107 24.29 21.63 -8.60
C THR A 107 25.03 22.26 -9.78
N GLU A 108 26.30 21.92 -9.97
CA GLU A 108 27.11 22.39 -11.11
C GLU A 108 26.45 21.98 -12.45
N GLN A 109 26.01 20.73 -12.57
CA GLN A 109 25.33 20.26 -13.78
C GLN A 109 23.97 20.96 -14.01
N VAL A 110 23.14 21.10 -12.98
CA VAL A 110 21.82 21.75 -13.08
C VAL A 110 21.98 23.22 -13.48
N LYS A 111 22.94 23.93 -12.87
CA LYS A 111 23.24 25.33 -13.21
C LYS A 111 23.70 25.50 -14.65
N ARG A 112 24.47 24.56 -15.19
CA ARG A 112 24.89 24.57 -16.60
C ARG A 112 23.73 24.46 -17.59
N TYR A 113 22.61 23.83 -17.22
CA TYR A 113 21.39 23.86 -18.04
C TYR A 113 20.67 25.21 -18.00
N GLY A 114 21.02 26.09 -17.07
CA GLY A 114 20.47 27.44 -16.97
C GLY A 114 19.00 27.48 -16.52
N TYR A 115 18.55 26.47 -15.76
CA TYR A 115 17.19 26.45 -15.21
C TYR A 115 16.93 27.64 -14.28
N SER A 116 15.70 28.13 -14.30
CA SER A 116 15.24 29.31 -13.57
C SER A 116 14.79 28.98 -12.14
N PHE A 117 15.57 28.14 -11.45
CA PHE A 117 15.31 27.77 -10.07
C PHE A 117 15.57 28.93 -9.10
N ASP A 118 14.79 28.97 -8.03
CA ASP A 118 15.06 29.79 -6.85
C ASP A 118 16.07 29.08 -5.96
N TRP A 119 17.36 29.38 -6.18
CA TRP A 119 18.47 28.79 -5.43
C TRP A 119 18.51 29.23 -3.96
N SER A 120 17.78 30.29 -3.58
CA SER A 120 17.74 30.77 -2.20
C SER A 120 16.91 29.88 -1.27
N ARG A 121 16.09 28.99 -1.85
CA ARG A 121 15.18 28.08 -1.12
C ARG A 121 15.56 26.62 -1.26
N VAL A 122 16.82 26.34 -1.58
CA VAL A 122 17.31 24.97 -1.71
C VAL A 122 17.33 24.29 -0.35
N ILE A 123 16.78 23.09 -0.32
CA ILE A 123 16.76 22.22 0.84
C ILE A 123 17.46 20.90 0.52
N SER A 124 18.10 20.33 1.53
CA SER A 124 18.65 18.98 1.48
C SER A 124 18.06 18.19 2.65
N THR A 125 17.38 17.09 2.37
CA THR A 125 16.61 16.35 3.40
C THR A 125 17.46 15.79 4.54
N HIS A 126 18.77 15.64 4.36
CA HIS A 126 19.72 15.16 5.36
C HIS A 126 20.20 16.21 6.36
N GLU A 127 19.86 17.48 6.14
CA GLU A 127 20.22 18.58 7.03
C GLU A 127 19.29 18.64 8.25
N GLU A 128 19.87 18.95 9.41
CA GLU A 128 19.13 19.05 10.68
C GLU A 128 18.01 20.08 10.61
N ASP A 129 18.26 21.21 9.94
CA ASP A 129 17.27 22.26 9.76
C ASP A 129 16.06 21.84 8.93
N TYR A 130 16.15 20.71 8.21
CA TYR A 130 15.03 20.06 7.54
C TYR A 130 14.43 18.92 8.37
N TYR A 131 15.22 17.88 8.70
CA TYR A 131 14.65 16.66 9.31
C TYR A 131 14.13 16.86 10.74
N LYS A 132 14.55 17.92 11.46
CA LYS A 132 13.92 18.25 12.75
C LYS A 132 12.41 18.45 12.63
N TRP A 133 11.93 18.91 11.45
CA TRP A 133 10.51 19.06 11.17
C TRP A 133 9.82 17.74 10.86
N THR A 134 10.50 16.79 10.22
CA THR A 134 9.93 15.44 10.01
C THR A 134 9.82 14.69 11.33
N GLN A 135 10.80 14.84 12.23
CA GLN A 135 10.72 14.36 13.62
C GLN A 135 9.56 15.02 14.38
N TRP A 136 9.39 16.34 14.26
CA TRP A 136 8.27 17.05 14.87
C TRP A 136 6.92 16.56 14.34
N ILE A 137 6.77 16.39 13.01
CA ILE A 137 5.56 15.84 12.38
C ILE A 137 5.26 14.44 12.93
N PHE A 138 6.27 13.57 13.01
CA PHE A 138 6.11 12.24 13.59
C PHE A 138 5.58 12.30 15.03
N ILE A 139 6.12 13.19 15.87
CA ILE A 139 5.63 13.37 17.25
C ILE A 139 4.15 13.81 17.26
N GLN A 140 3.73 14.68 16.35
CA GLN A 140 2.32 15.06 16.25
C GLN A 140 1.45 13.89 15.82
N LEU A 141 1.87 13.12 14.80
CA LEU A 141 1.14 11.94 14.35
C LEU A 141 1.03 10.90 15.47
N PHE A 142 2.11 10.67 16.22
CA PHE A 142 2.13 9.77 17.37
C PHE A 142 1.16 10.20 18.47
N LYS A 143 1.18 11.48 18.86
CA LYS A 143 0.24 12.04 19.85
C LYS A 143 -1.23 11.93 19.44
N ASN A 144 -1.49 11.86 18.14
CA ASN A 144 -2.84 11.75 17.57
C ASN A 144 -3.21 10.31 17.17
N ASN A 145 -2.49 9.28 17.64
CA ASN A 145 -2.73 7.87 17.31
C ASN A 145 -2.66 7.53 15.80
N LEU A 146 -1.94 8.35 15.03
CA LEU A 146 -1.67 8.17 13.60
C LEU A 146 -0.29 7.57 13.32
N ALA A 147 0.55 7.43 14.35
CA ALA A 147 1.76 6.62 14.29
C ALA A 147 1.77 5.62 15.45
N TYR A 148 2.13 4.37 15.18
CA TYR A 148 2.14 3.32 16.20
C TYR A 148 3.22 2.27 15.92
N LYS A 149 3.59 1.50 16.95
CA LYS A 149 4.58 0.43 16.86
C LYS A 149 3.94 -0.90 17.18
N THR A 150 4.21 -1.93 16.38
CA THR A 150 3.71 -3.29 16.62
C THR A 150 4.70 -4.35 16.15
N LYS A 151 4.59 -5.56 16.67
CA LYS A 151 5.35 -6.74 16.22
C LYS A 151 4.55 -7.45 15.14
N THR A 152 5.13 -7.59 13.95
CA THR A 152 4.46 -8.23 12.81
C THR A 152 5.48 -8.81 11.84
N TYR A 153 5.02 -9.70 10.95
CA TYR A 153 5.78 -10.07 9.77
C TYR A 153 5.75 -8.94 8.76
N VAL A 154 6.93 -8.62 8.22
CA VAL A 154 7.11 -7.58 7.21
C VAL A 154 7.94 -8.08 6.06
N ASN A 155 7.76 -7.42 4.91
CA ASN A 155 8.62 -7.56 3.76
C ASN A 155 10.04 -7.12 4.15
N PHE A 156 11.01 -8.01 3.98
CA PHE A 156 12.39 -7.77 4.34
C PHE A 156 13.31 -8.15 3.19
N CYS A 157 14.17 -7.23 2.79
CA CYS A 157 15.23 -7.50 1.82
C CYS A 157 16.49 -7.97 2.57
N PRO A 158 16.95 -9.22 2.37
CA PRO A 158 18.14 -9.73 3.05
C PRO A 158 19.43 -9.01 2.60
N ASP A 159 19.51 -8.66 1.32
CA ASP A 159 20.71 -8.04 0.73
C ASP A 159 20.85 -6.57 1.15
N CYS A 160 19.74 -5.83 1.19
CA CYS A 160 19.72 -4.47 1.71
C CYS A 160 19.57 -4.40 3.24
N ASN A 161 19.34 -5.53 3.92
CA ASN A 161 19.12 -5.62 5.37
C ASN A 161 18.09 -4.60 5.88
N VAL A 162 16.94 -4.50 5.21
CA VAL A 162 15.95 -3.43 5.46
C VAL A 162 14.51 -3.94 5.32
N VAL A 163 13.62 -3.41 6.16
CA VAL A 163 12.17 -3.56 5.99
C VAL A 163 11.68 -2.72 4.80
N LEU A 164 10.83 -3.31 3.98
CA LEU A 164 10.21 -2.69 2.80
C LEU A 164 8.71 -2.47 3.03
N ALA A 165 8.20 -1.35 2.53
CA ALA A 165 6.76 -1.18 2.29
C ALA A 165 6.29 -2.08 1.15
N ASN A 166 4.97 -2.27 1.01
CA ASN A 166 4.43 -3.13 -0.05
C ASN A 166 4.75 -2.55 -1.45
N GLU A 167 4.80 -1.24 -1.53
CA GLU A 167 5.12 -0.47 -2.73
C GLU A 167 6.57 -0.70 -3.16
N GLU A 168 7.49 -0.92 -2.22
CA GLU A 168 8.92 -1.14 -2.46
C GLU A 168 9.27 -2.61 -2.78
N CYS A 169 8.28 -3.52 -2.75
CA CYS A 169 8.48 -4.96 -2.97
C CYS A 169 7.49 -5.62 -3.95
N GLN A 170 6.96 -4.84 -4.89
CA GLN A 170 6.07 -5.36 -5.94
C GLN A 170 6.75 -6.53 -6.69
N GLY A 171 5.99 -7.59 -6.96
CA GLY A 171 6.55 -8.78 -7.62
C GLY A 171 7.32 -9.73 -6.70
N GLY A 172 7.32 -9.49 -5.37
CA GLY A 172 8.10 -10.29 -4.41
C GLY A 172 9.61 -10.06 -4.48
N ILE A 173 10.04 -8.98 -5.14
CA ILE A 173 11.43 -8.57 -5.29
C ILE A 173 11.63 -7.15 -4.76
N CYS A 174 12.82 -6.84 -4.26
CA CYS A 174 13.15 -5.49 -3.81
C CYS A 174 13.20 -4.53 -5.01
N GLU A 175 12.54 -3.38 -4.95
CA GLU A 175 12.54 -2.39 -6.03
C GLU A 175 13.97 -1.93 -6.40
N ARG A 176 14.92 -1.98 -5.45
CA ARG A 176 16.27 -1.41 -5.56
C ARG A 176 17.28 -2.44 -6.07
N CYS A 177 17.58 -3.47 -5.27
CA CYS A 177 18.58 -4.47 -5.61
C CYS A 177 18.04 -5.65 -6.43
N LYS A 178 16.71 -5.72 -6.63
CA LYS A 178 16.02 -6.81 -7.34
C LYS A 178 16.16 -8.19 -6.69
N SER A 179 16.69 -8.28 -5.46
CA SER A 179 16.77 -9.54 -4.71
C SER A 179 15.38 -10.03 -4.30
N LYS A 180 15.26 -11.33 -4.04
CA LYS A 180 14.04 -11.92 -3.47
C LYS A 180 13.75 -11.34 -2.08
N VAL A 181 12.50 -10.97 -1.84
CA VAL A 181 12.01 -10.50 -0.55
C VAL A 181 11.53 -11.69 0.28
N ILE A 182 11.73 -11.62 1.60
CA ILE A 182 11.28 -12.64 2.56
C ILE A 182 10.37 -12.01 3.60
N GLN A 183 9.53 -12.82 4.25
CA GLN A 183 8.84 -12.40 5.47
C GLN A 183 9.76 -12.56 6.68
N LYS A 184 9.83 -11.53 7.51
CA LYS A 184 10.58 -11.57 8.77
C LYS A 184 9.80 -10.88 9.88
N GLU A 185 9.70 -11.53 11.03
CA GLU A 185 9.09 -10.92 12.21
C GLU A 185 9.99 -9.79 12.73
N LYS A 186 9.42 -8.59 12.85
CA LYS A 186 10.09 -7.39 13.32
C LYS A 186 9.14 -6.51 14.13
N GLU A 187 9.72 -5.68 14.98
CA GLU A 187 9.01 -4.57 15.60
C GLU A 187 9.11 -3.35 14.66
N VAL A 188 7.98 -2.85 14.21
CA VAL A 188 7.88 -1.92 13.09
C VAL A 188 6.96 -0.75 13.46
N TRP A 189 7.34 0.44 13.01
CA TRP A 189 6.56 1.65 13.12
C TRP A 189 5.73 1.86 11.85
N PHE A 190 4.45 2.15 12.05
CA PHE A 190 3.48 2.38 11.00
C PHE A 190 2.90 3.79 11.09
N LEU A 191 2.63 4.39 9.94
CA LEU A 191 1.73 5.53 9.82
C LEU A 191 0.34 5.03 9.41
N LYS A 192 -0.70 5.44 10.16
CA LYS A 192 -2.09 5.02 9.95
C LYS A 192 -2.74 5.77 8.78
N ILE A 193 -2.20 5.58 7.58
CA ILE A 193 -2.71 6.19 6.35
C ILE A 193 -4.13 5.71 6.01
N THR A 194 -4.49 4.49 6.44
CA THR A 194 -5.85 3.93 6.26
C THR A 194 -6.94 4.77 6.92
N ALA A 195 -6.62 5.51 8.00
CA ALA A 195 -7.56 6.45 8.62
C ALA A 195 -8.00 7.59 7.69
N TYR A 196 -7.28 7.81 6.59
CA TYR A 196 -7.56 8.83 5.59
C TYR A 196 -8.04 8.25 4.26
N ALA A 197 -8.28 6.93 4.15
CA ALA A 197 -8.60 6.27 2.88
C ALA A 197 -9.81 6.87 2.14
N ASP A 198 -10.92 7.13 2.85
CA ASP A 198 -12.10 7.79 2.26
C ASP A 198 -11.79 9.22 1.81
N LYS A 199 -11.00 9.96 2.59
CA LYS A 199 -10.64 11.34 2.25
C LYS A 199 -9.72 11.39 1.02
N LEU A 200 -8.81 10.41 0.90
CA LEU A 200 -7.95 10.26 -0.27
C LEU A 200 -8.78 9.97 -1.52
N LEU A 201 -9.74 9.03 -1.44
CA LEU A 201 -10.66 8.73 -2.54
C LEU A 201 -11.53 9.93 -2.93
N GLU A 202 -12.08 10.64 -1.95
CA GLU A 202 -12.89 11.84 -2.22
C GLU A 202 -12.06 12.92 -2.91
N GLY A 203 -10.82 13.13 -2.45
CA GLY A 203 -9.91 14.11 -3.03
C GLY A 203 -9.56 13.83 -4.51
N LEU A 204 -9.64 12.59 -4.97
CA LEU A 204 -9.40 12.25 -6.39
C LEU A 204 -10.46 12.83 -7.33
N LYS A 205 -11.63 13.23 -6.84
CA LYS A 205 -12.70 13.84 -7.66
C LYS A 205 -12.36 15.27 -8.07
N ASP A 206 -11.71 16.02 -7.19
CA ASP A 206 -11.43 17.44 -7.36
C ASP A 206 -10.01 17.71 -7.88
N ILE A 207 -9.12 16.71 -7.85
CA ILE A 207 -7.74 16.85 -8.31
C ILE A 207 -7.65 16.74 -9.84
N ASP A 208 -6.84 17.63 -10.44
CA ASP A 208 -6.56 17.65 -11.89
C ASP A 208 -5.50 16.60 -12.26
N PHE A 209 -5.82 15.33 -12.00
CA PHE A 209 -5.04 14.17 -12.43
C PHE A 209 -5.62 13.58 -13.71
N THR A 210 -4.77 12.87 -14.47
CA THR A 210 -5.27 12.06 -15.58
C THR A 210 -6.18 10.95 -15.03
N GLU A 211 -7.15 10.51 -15.84
CA GLU A 211 -8.05 9.42 -15.45
C GLU A 211 -7.28 8.12 -15.15
N GLU A 212 -6.19 7.86 -15.86
CA GLU A 212 -5.31 6.73 -15.59
C GLU A 212 -4.72 6.79 -14.17
N MET A 213 -4.21 7.95 -13.74
CA MET A 213 -3.68 8.15 -12.39
C MET A 213 -4.78 7.98 -11.32
N LYS A 214 -5.97 8.54 -11.55
CA LYS A 214 -7.10 8.38 -10.63
C LYS A 214 -7.51 6.91 -10.48
N ILE A 215 -7.52 6.16 -11.58
CA ILE A 215 -7.82 4.71 -11.57
C ILE A 215 -6.74 3.94 -10.81
N LEU A 216 -5.46 4.26 -11.02
CA LEU A 216 -4.35 3.61 -10.30
C LEU A 216 -4.46 3.83 -8.79
N GLU A 217 -4.67 5.07 -8.35
CA GLU A 217 -4.84 5.40 -6.93
C GLU A 217 -6.10 4.76 -6.34
N THR A 218 -7.23 4.81 -7.05
CA THR A 218 -8.48 4.17 -6.63
C THR A 218 -8.32 2.67 -6.44
N ASN A 219 -7.60 2.01 -7.35
CA ASN A 219 -7.33 0.58 -7.29
C ASN A 219 -6.30 0.21 -6.20
N TRP A 220 -5.36 1.10 -5.90
CA TRP A 220 -4.40 0.92 -4.81
C TRP A 220 -5.09 1.07 -3.45
N ILE A 221 -5.92 2.11 -3.26
CA ILE A 221 -6.75 2.28 -2.06
C ILE A 221 -7.72 1.11 -1.92
N GLY A 222 -8.40 0.75 -3.01
CA GLY A 222 -9.22 -0.45 -3.14
C GLY A 222 -10.33 -0.54 -2.10
N LYS A 223 -11.20 0.48 -2.04
CA LYS A 223 -12.38 0.48 -1.16
C LYS A 223 -13.37 -0.61 -1.58
N SER A 224 -13.84 -1.37 -0.61
CA SER A 224 -14.80 -2.45 -0.78
C SER A 224 -15.88 -2.34 0.28
N GLU A 225 -17.13 -2.21 -0.14
CA GLU A 225 -18.29 -2.19 0.75
C GLU A 225 -18.88 -3.61 0.86
N GLY A 226 -19.31 -3.96 2.07
CA GLY A 226 -19.78 -5.30 2.36
C GLY A 226 -20.34 -5.41 3.77
N ALA A 227 -20.18 -6.57 4.37
CA ALA A 227 -20.60 -6.81 5.75
C ALA A 227 -19.56 -7.64 6.51
N ASN A 228 -19.41 -7.31 7.79
CA ASN A 228 -18.83 -8.21 8.77
C ASN A 228 -19.93 -9.18 9.23
N ILE A 229 -19.71 -10.48 9.11
CA ILE A 229 -20.66 -11.54 9.49
C ILE A 229 -20.01 -12.41 10.56
N ASN A 230 -20.73 -12.66 11.66
CA ASN A 230 -20.28 -13.57 12.70
C ASN A 230 -20.78 -14.99 12.44
N PHE A 231 -19.84 -15.91 12.23
CA PHE A 231 -20.09 -17.35 12.24
C PHE A 231 -19.83 -17.89 13.64
N THR A 232 -20.62 -18.87 14.09
CA THR A 232 -20.45 -19.46 15.42
C THR A 232 -19.67 -20.75 15.32
N ILE A 233 -18.64 -20.92 16.14
CA ILE A 233 -17.92 -22.18 16.30
C ILE A 233 -18.82 -23.13 17.10
N LYS A 234 -19.17 -24.28 16.51
CA LYS A 234 -20.12 -25.22 17.11
C LYS A 234 -19.64 -25.74 18.45
N GLU A 235 -18.35 -26.06 18.56
CA GLU A 235 -17.78 -26.72 19.73
C GLU A 235 -17.61 -25.78 20.94
N THR A 236 -17.48 -24.47 20.73
CA THR A 236 -17.18 -23.49 21.80
C THR A 236 -18.18 -22.35 21.93
N ASN A 237 -19.12 -22.22 21.00
CA ASN A 237 -20.02 -21.06 20.84
C ASN A 237 -19.29 -19.72 20.66
N GLU A 238 -17.99 -19.75 20.37
CA GLU A 238 -17.22 -18.54 20.06
C GLU A 238 -17.58 -18.02 18.66
N ARG A 239 -17.44 -16.70 18.47
CA ARG A 239 -17.74 -16.06 17.19
C ARG A 239 -16.45 -15.86 16.38
N LEU A 240 -16.50 -16.23 15.10
CA LEU A 240 -15.52 -15.87 14.08
C LEU A 240 -16.14 -14.81 13.17
N GLU A 241 -15.60 -13.59 13.22
CA GLU A 241 -16.02 -12.51 12.33
C GLU A 241 -15.31 -12.63 10.98
N ILE A 242 -16.07 -12.54 9.88
CA ILE A 242 -15.56 -12.55 8.51
C ILE A 242 -16.03 -11.31 7.76
N PHE A 243 -15.26 -10.83 6.80
CA PHE A 243 -15.70 -9.77 5.89
C PHE A 243 -16.03 -10.35 4.50
N THR A 244 -17.13 -9.90 3.91
CA THR A 244 -17.48 -10.22 2.52
C THR A 244 -18.12 -9.04 1.80
N THR A 245 -17.78 -8.86 0.53
CA THR A 245 -18.46 -7.94 -0.40
C THR A 245 -19.67 -8.59 -1.08
N ARG A 246 -19.89 -9.88 -0.84
CA ARG A 246 -20.98 -10.68 -1.42
C ARG A 246 -21.83 -11.33 -0.32
N PRO A 247 -22.39 -10.57 0.63
CA PRO A 247 -23.24 -11.15 1.67
C PRO A 247 -24.50 -11.78 1.08
N ASP A 248 -24.93 -11.37 -0.12
CA ASP A 248 -26.03 -11.97 -0.90
C ASP A 248 -25.84 -13.48 -1.08
N THR A 249 -24.59 -13.96 -1.12
CA THR A 249 -24.31 -15.38 -1.38
C THR A 249 -24.10 -16.22 -0.12
N VAL A 250 -24.37 -15.69 1.08
CA VAL A 250 -24.10 -16.36 2.37
C VAL A 250 -24.77 -17.73 2.53
N TYR A 251 -25.91 -17.97 1.86
CA TYR A 251 -26.57 -19.28 1.85
C TYR A 251 -25.77 -20.37 1.12
N GLY A 252 -24.90 -19.96 0.19
CA GLY A 252 -24.07 -20.86 -0.62
C GLY A 252 -22.71 -21.17 0.01
N VAL A 253 -22.45 -20.72 1.24
CA VAL A 253 -21.21 -20.99 1.94
C VAL A 253 -21.15 -22.48 2.31
N THR A 254 -20.15 -23.18 1.78
CA THR A 254 -19.96 -24.63 2.02
C THR A 254 -18.70 -24.95 2.81
N PHE A 255 -17.78 -24.00 2.96
CA PHE A 255 -16.63 -24.08 3.86
C PHE A 255 -16.12 -22.67 4.18
N MET A 256 -15.24 -22.59 5.18
CA MET A 256 -14.55 -21.38 5.57
C MET A 256 -13.06 -21.55 5.34
N VAL A 257 -12.36 -20.50 4.91
CA VAL A 257 -10.90 -20.49 4.85
C VAL A 257 -10.35 -19.35 5.70
N ILE A 258 -9.42 -19.66 6.58
CA ILE A 258 -8.77 -18.68 7.46
C ILE A 258 -7.26 -18.65 7.22
N ALA A 259 -6.65 -17.52 7.55
CA ALA A 259 -5.21 -17.37 7.50
C ALA A 259 -4.53 -18.41 8.41
N PRO A 260 -3.41 -19.02 8.00
CA PRO A 260 -2.69 -19.96 8.86
C PRO A 260 -2.38 -19.34 10.22
N GLU A 261 -2.05 -18.06 10.28
CA GLU A 261 -1.68 -17.33 11.49
C GLU A 261 -2.87 -16.83 12.32
N HIS A 262 -4.11 -17.20 11.97
CA HIS A 262 -5.31 -16.63 12.62
C HIS A 262 -5.38 -17.01 14.13
N PRO A 263 -5.54 -16.05 15.05
CA PRO A 263 -5.49 -16.28 16.50
C PRO A 263 -6.53 -17.28 17.03
N ILE A 264 -7.66 -17.44 16.31
CA ILE A 264 -8.72 -18.38 16.68
C ILE A 264 -8.22 -19.83 16.77
N ILE A 265 -7.20 -20.18 15.99
CA ILE A 265 -6.61 -21.53 15.94
C ILE A 265 -5.91 -21.81 17.27
N ASP A 266 -5.05 -20.90 17.72
CA ASP A 266 -4.29 -21.06 18.97
C ASP A 266 -5.21 -21.01 20.19
N LYS A 267 -6.24 -20.15 20.16
CA LYS A 267 -7.25 -20.05 21.22
C LYS A 267 -8.05 -21.34 21.39
N ASN A 268 -8.34 -22.05 20.29
CA ASN A 268 -9.12 -23.29 20.28
C ASN A 268 -8.24 -24.54 20.11
N LYS A 269 -6.93 -24.46 20.40
CA LYS A 269 -5.98 -25.56 20.22
C LYS A 269 -6.40 -26.86 20.91
N SER A 270 -7.07 -26.78 22.06
CA SER A 270 -7.47 -27.95 22.85
C SER A 270 -8.52 -28.85 22.19
N ILE A 271 -9.28 -28.35 21.23
CA ILE A 271 -10.33 -29.10 20.52
C ILE A 271 -9.92 -29.56 19.12
N ILE A 272 -8.77 -29.07 18.63
CA ILE A 272 -8.26 -29.39 17.30
C ILE A 272 -7.44 -30.69 17.37
N THR A 273 -7.82 -31.70 16.58
CA THR A 273 -7.21 -33.04 16.67
C THR A 273 -6.00 -33.21 15.76
N ASN A 274 -5.87 -32.44 14.68
CA ASN A 274 -4.75 -32.49 13.73
C ASN A 274 -3.79 -31.29 13.84
N PHE A 275 -3.57 -30.79 15.05
CA PHE A 275 -2.77 -29.57 15.28
C PHE A 275 -1.33 -29.67 14.76
N ASP A 276 -0.71 -30.86 14.76
CA ASP A 276 0.64 -31.06 14.25
C ASP A 276 0.73 -30.81 12.73
N GLU A 277 -0.30 -31.17 11.98
CA GLU A 277 -0.40 -30.90 10.54
C GLU A 277 -0.57 -29.40 10.28
N ILE A 278 -1.38 -28.73 11.10
CA ILE A 278 -1.58 -27.27 11.05
C ILE A 278 -0.28 -26.52 11.35
N GLU A 279 0.47 -26.95 12.37
CA GLU A 279 1.78 -26.39 12.70
C GLU A 279 2.78 -26.56 11.56
N LYS A 280 2.78 -27.73 10.91
CA LYS A 280 3.65 -27.99 9.76
C LYS A 280 3.31 -27.05 8.61
N TYR A 281 2.03 -26.93 8.27
CA TYR A 281 1.57 -26.03 7.21
C TYR A 281 1.90 -24.57 7.55
N ARG A 282 1.66 -24.11 8.78
CA ARG A 282 2.07 -22.78 9.26
C ARG A 282 3.56 -22.51 9.03
N LYS A 283 4.44 -23.46 9.37
CA LYS A 283 5.89 -23.32 9.19
C LYS A 283 6.27 -23.19 7.71
N GLU A 284 5.57 -23.89 6.82
CA GLU A 284 5.78 -23.80 5.36
C GLU A 284 5.27 -22.48 4.76
N THR A 285 4.23 -21.88 5.35
CA THR A 285 3.58 -20.68 4.80
C THR A 285 4.08 -19.36 5.39
N LEU A 286 4.53 -19.35 6.63
CA LEU A 286 5.00 -18.15 7.35
C LEU A 286 6.19 -17.46 6.67
N SER A 287 7.05 -18.21 5.99
CA SER A 287 8.18 -17.65 5.25
C SER A 287 7.80 -17.07 3.88
N LYS A 288 6.59 -17.38 3.38
CA LYS A 288 6.14 -16.95 2.06
C LYS A 288 5.68 -15.50 2.10
N THR A 289 6.12 -14.73 1.11
CA THR A 289 5.63 -13.37 0.84
C THR A 289 4.18 -13.38 0.35
N GLU A 290 3.49 -12.24 0.48
CA GLU A 290 2.15 -12.04 -0.09
C GLU A 290 2.12 -12.33 -1.60
N PHE A 291 3.19 -11.98 -2.32
CA PHE A 291 3.34 -12.30 -3.74
C PHE A 291 3.38 -13.81 -4.01
N GLU A 292 4.18 -14.56 -3.23
CA GLU A 292 4.26 -16.03 -3.35
C GLU A 292 2.91 -16.70 -3.01
N ARG A 293 2.18 -16.15 -2.04
CA ARG A 293 0.87 -16.63 -1.60
C ARG A 293 -0.23 -16.40 -2.64
N THR A 294 -0.13 -15.34 -3.45
CA THR A 294 -1.18 -14.91 -4.38
C THR A 294 -0.90 -15.26 -5.85
N GLN A 295 0.27 -14.93 -6.39
CA GLN A 295 0.54 -15.02 -7.85
C GLN A 295 1.25 -16.31 -8.28
N ILE A 296 2.02 -16.95 -7.39
CA ILE A 296 2.77 -18.18 -7.71
C ILE A 296 1.96 -19.44 -7.39
N ASN A 297 0.96 -19.31 -6.52
CA ASN A 297 0.21 -20.43 -5.97
C ASN A 297 -0.84 -20.97 -6.95
N LYS A 298 -0.39 -21.67 -8.00
CA LYS A 298 -1.25 -22.39 -8.95
C LYS A 298 -1.97 -23.57 -8.30
N ASP A 299 -1.35 -24.16 -7.27
CA ASP A 299 -1.88 -25.29 -6.53
C ASP A 299 -2.40 -24.82 -5.17
N LYS A 300 -3.61 -24.23 -5.14
CA LYS A 300 -4.31 -23.84 -3.90
C LYS A 300 -4.23 -24.94 -2.85
N SER A 301 -3.31 -24.79 -1.92
CA SER A 301 -3.01 -25.75 -0.86
C SER A 301 -3.83 -25.39 0.38
N GLY A 302 -4.08 -26.35 1.25
CA GLY A 302 -4.80 -26.08 2.48
C GLY A 302 -4.93 -27.33 3.34
N VAL A 303 -5.17 -27.11 4.62
CA VAL A 303 -5.35 -28.16 5.63
C VAL A 303 -6.69 -27.93 6.30
N LYS A 304 -7.54 -28.97 6.34
CA LYS A 304 -8.79 -28.94 7.10
C LYS A 304 -8.47 -28.96 8.59
N ILE A 305 -9.17 -28.17 9.39
CA ILE A 305 -9.06 -28.22 10.85
C ILE A 305 -10.05 -29.27 11.38
N ASP A 306 -9.54 -30.38 11.90
CA ASP A 306 -10.38 -31.45 12.44
C ASP A 306 -10.78 -31.15 13.91
N GLY A 307 -12.05 -31.40 14.24
CA GLY A 307 -12.63 -31.06 15.55
C GLY A 307 -13.11 -29.61 15.68
N PHE A 308 -13.17 -28.86 14.57
CA PHE A 308 -13.46 -27.43 14.57
C PHE A 308 -14.38 -27.06 13.40
N THR A 309 -15.65 -26.77 13.69
CA THR A 309 -16.66 -26.46 12.67
C THR A 309 -17.39 -25.16 12.95
N LEU A 310 -17.83 -24.49 11.88
CA LEU A 310 -18.67 -23.30 11.98
C LEU A 310 -20.11 -23.64 11.66
N VAL A 311 -21.02 -22.88 12.25
CA VAL A 311 -22.43 -22.89 11.90
C VAL A 311 -22.70 -21.66 11.06
N ASN A 312 -23.23 -21.88 9.85
CA ASN A 312 -23.69 -20.79 8.99
C ASN A 312 -24.94 -20.13 9.62
N PRO A 313 -24.89 -18.81 9.89
CA PRO A 313 -25.88 -18.17 10.73
C PRO A 313 -27.25 -17.98 10.06
N VAL A 314 -27.36 -18.17 8.74
CA VAL A 314 -28.64 -17.99 8.02
C VAL A 314 -29.41 -19.29 7.78
N ASN A 315 -28.72 -20.44 7.76
CA ASN A 315 -29.33 -21.73 7.44
C ASN A 315 -28.99 -22.84 8.45
N ASN A 316 -28.21 -22.53 9.50
CA ASN A 316 -27.76 -23.45 10.54
C ASN A 316 -26.98 -24.68 10.04
N LYS A 317 -26.45 -24.65 8.82
CA LYS A 317 -25.59 -25.72 8.30
C LYS A 317 -24.21 -25.67 8.93
N GLU A 318 -23.69 -26.83 9.27
CA GLU A 318 -22.31 -27.01 9.71
C GLU A 318 -21.38 -26.96 8.49
N ILE A 319 -20.32 -26.16 8.58
CA ILE A 319 -19.33 -25.99 7.52
C ILE A 319 -17.92 -26.27 8.09
N PRO A 320 -17.07 -26.99 7.34
CA PRO A 320 -15.69 -27.21 7.72
C PRO A 320 -14.86 -25.93 7.59
N ILE A 321 -13.78 -25.84 8.37
CA ILE A 321 -12.80 -24.76 8.31
C ILE A 321 -11.48 -25.30 7.75
N PHE A 322 -10.88 -24.55 6.85
CA PHE A 322 -9.55 -24.80 6.31
C PHE A 322 -8.61 -23.66 6.66
N ILE A 323 -7.33 -23.97 6.81
CA ILE A 323 -6.26 -22.97 6.70
C ILE A 323 -5.70 -23.01 5.28
N SER A 324 -5.42 -21.84 4.71
CA SER A 324 -4.76 -21.75 3.42
C SER A 324 -3.93 -20.47 3.30
N ASP A 325 -2.80 -20.57 2.62
CA ASP A 325 -1.90 -19.45 2.42
C ASP A 325 -2.45 -18.36 1.50
N TYR A 326 -3.49 -18.57 0.70
CA TYR A 326 -4.07 -17.45 -0.06
C TYR A 326 -4.92 -16.49 0.80
N VAL A 327 -5.26 -16.85 2.05
CA VAL A 327 -5.98 -15.98 3.00
C VAL A 327 -5.00 -15.32 3.95
N MET A 328 -5.01 -14.00 4.06
CA MET A 328 -4.00 -13.25 4.81
C MET A 328 -4.59 -12.52 6.02
N MET A 329 -3.89 -12.57 7.14
CA MET A 329 -4.33 -11.94 8.40
C MET A 329 -4.42 -10.40 8.30
N ASN A 330 -3.66 -9.80 7.39
CA ASN A 330 -3.63 -8.35 7.18
C ASN A 330 -4.64 -7.86 6.12
N TYR A 331 -5.58 -8.72 5.68
CA TYR A 331 -6.66 -8.37 4.77
C TYR A 331 -8.02 -8.81 5.35
N GLY A 332 -8.96 -7.87 5.48
CA GLY A 332 -10.24 -8.10 6.14
C GLY A 332 -10.04 -8.54 7.58
N THR A 333 -10.66 -9.66 7.97
CA THR A 333 -10.53 -10.25 9.31
C THR A 333 -9.56 -11.43 9.35
N GLY A 334 -8.84 -11.71 8.27
CA GLY A 334 -8.03 -12.92 8.13
C GLY A 334 -8.84 -14.22 7.99
N ALA A 335 -10.13 -14.10 7.70
CA ALA A 335 -11.05 -15.20 7.46
C ALA A 335 -12.03 -14.84 6.33
N ILE A 336 -12.30 -15.77 5.43
CA ILE A 336 -13.20 -15.58 4.28
C ILE A 336 -14.19 -16.73 4.19
N MET A 337 -15.46 -16.38 3.97
CA MET A 337 -16.48 -17.38 3.62
C MET A 337 -16.26 -17.83 2.18
N SER A 338 -16.34 -19.13 1.91
CA SER A 338 -16.14 -19.66 0.57
C SER A 338 -17.46 -20.09 -0.06
N VAL A 339 -17.74 -19.55 -1.25
CA VAL A 339 -18.97 -19.81 -2.02
C VAL A 339 -18.61 -20.32 -3.40
N PRO A 340 -18.35 -21.64 -3.54
CA PRO A 340 -17.77 -22.23 -4.75
C PRO A 340 -18.55 -22.04 -6.04
N ALA A 341 -19.87 -21.85 -5.96
CA ALA A 341 -20.69 -21.62 -7.14
C ALA A 341 -20.48 -20.23 -7.77
N HIS A 342 -19.90 -19.27 -7.03
CA HIS A 342 -19.91 -17.84 -7.37
C HIS A 342 -18.56 -17.14 -7.21
N ASP A 343 -17.51 -17.84 -6.80
CA ASP A 343 -16.11 -17.38 -6.80
C ASP A 343 -15.24 -18.51 -7.40
N ASP A 344 -14.55 -18.21 -8.50
CA ASP A 344 -13.70 -19.18 -9.21
C ASP A 344 -12.62 -19.75 -8.31
N ARG A 345 -12.13 -18.97 -7.33
CA ARG A 345 -11.08 -19.44 -6.44
C ARG A 345 -11.57 -20.50 -5.48
N ASP A 346 -12.74 -20.24 -4.91
CA ASP A 346 -13.46 -21.19 -4.06
C ASP A 346 -13.88 -22.43 -4.84
N CYS A 347 -14.27 -22.27 -6.11
CA CYS A 347 -14.64 -23.38 -7.01
C CYS A 347 -13.49 -24.38 -7.20
N GLU A 348 -12.29 -23.87 -7.51
CA GLU A 348 -11.11 -24.72 -7.66
C GLU A 348 -10.70 -25.39 -6.35
N PHE A 349 -10.79 -24.67 -5.21
CA PHE A 349 -10.53 -25.24 -3.89
C PHE A 349 -11.55 -26.35 -3.56
N ALA A 350 -12.84 -26.09 -3.78
CA ALA A 350 -13.90 -27.05 -3.55
C ALA A 350 -13.72 -28.33 -4.37
N LYS A 351 -13.38 -28.21 -5.66
CA LYS A 351 -13.10 -29.35 -6.52
C LYS A 351 -11.91 -30.17 -6.02
N ARG A 352 -10.84 -29.50 -5.58
CA ARG A 352 -9.64 -30.17 -5.05
C ARG A 352 -9.92 -30.96 -3.77
N PHE A 353 -10.71 -30.40 -2.87
CA PHE A 353 -11.02 -31.00 -1.57
C PHE A 353 -12.37 -31.75 -1.54
N ASN A 354 -12.99 -31.95 -2.71
CA ASN A 354 -14.29 -32.62 -2.88
C ASN A 354 -15.39 -32.05 -1.96
N LEU A 355 -15.50 -30.73 -1.93
CA LEU A 355 -16.48 -29.99 -1.13
C LEU A 355 -17.75 -29.70 -1.93
N GLU A 356 -18.86 -29.52 -1.20
CA GLU A 356 -20.16 -29.22 -1.81
C GLU A 356 -20.12 -27.89 -2.56
N ILE A 357 -20.84 -27.81 -3.68
CA ILE A 357 -21.02 -26.60 -4.49
C ILE A 357 -22.52 -26.31 -4.57
N ILE A 358 -22.97 -25.27 -3.86
CA ILE A 358 -24.38 -24.87 -3.80
C ILE A 358 -24.59 -23.60 -4.63
N LYS A 359 -25.38 -23.71 -5.70
CA LYS A 359 -25.77 -22.56 -6.52
C LYS A 359 -26.87 -21.75 -5.82
N VAL A 360 -26.56 -20.50 -5.49
CA VAL A 360 -27.50 -19.55 -4.87
C VAL A 360 -27.94 -18.37 -5.76
N ILE A 361 -27.42 -18.32 -6.99
CA ILE A 361 -27.78 -17.34 -8.02
C ILE A 361 -27.96 -18.13 -9.31
N SER A 362 -29.09 -17.96 -9.99
CA SER A 362 -29.38 -18.61 -11.28
C SER A 362 -28.49 -18.05 -12.40
N GLU A 363 -28.56 -18.65 -13.60
CA GLU A 363 -27.91 -18.08 -14.79
C GLU A 363 -28.45 -16.70 -15.16
N ASP A 364 -29.73 -16.44 -14.85
CA ASP A 364 -30.40 -15.16 -15.09
C ASP A 364 -30.10 -14.11 -13.99
N GLY A 365 -29.21 -14.42 -13.04
CA GLY A 365 -28.87 -13.51 -11.94
C GLY A 365 -29.91 -13.45 -10.81
N ILE A 366 -30.85 -14.40 -10.76
CA ILE A 366 -31.92 -14.44 -9.75
C ILE A 366 -31.46 -15.25 -8.55
N MET A 367 -31.66 -14.72 -7.35
CA MET A 367 -31.40 -15.43 -6.10
C MET A 367 -32.25 -16.69 -5.99
N VAL A 368 -31.61 -17.83 -5.71
CA VAL A 368 -32.22 -19.16 -5.55
C VAL A 368 -31.61 -19.89 -4.36
N ASN A 369 -32.27 -20.92 -3.83
CA ASN A 369 -31.77 -21.70 -2.68
C ASN A 369 -31.35 -20.83 -1.47
N SER A 370 -31.98 -19.66 -1.30
CA SER A 370 -31.54 -18.61 -0.37
C SER A 370 -32.69 -18.02 0.46
N ASP A 371 -33.70 -18.85 0.72
CA ASP A 371 -34.88 -18.55 1.54
C ASP A 371 -35.47 -17.15 1.27
N ILE A 372 -35.30 -16.20 2.19
CA ILE A 372 -35.80 -14.82 2.10
C ILE A 372 -35.32 -14.04 0.87
N LEU A 373 -34.22 -14.47 0.24
CA LEU A 373 -33.68 -13.82 -0.95
C LEU A 373 -34.27 -14.39 -2.24
N ASN A 374 -34.95 -15.54 -2.20
CA ASN A 374 -35.43 -16.21 -3.41
C ASN A 374 -36.31 -15.28 -4.27
N GLY A 375 -36.00 -15.22 -5.57
CA GLY A 375 -36.74 -14.43 -6.54
C GLY A 375 -36.27 -12.99 -6.71
N ILE A 376 -35.39 -12.48 -5.83
CA ILE A 376 -34.77 -11.16 -6.02
C ILE A 376 -33.80 -11.25 -7.20
N SER A 377 -33.94 -10.36 -8.19
CA SER A 377 -33.07 -10.26 -9.36
C SER A 377 -32.08 -9.08 -9.28
N ASN A 378 -32.35 -8.10 -8.41
CA ASN A 378 -31.46 -6.98 -8.19
C ASN A 378 -30.41 -7.32 -7.13
N LYS A 379 -29.13 -7.31 -7.53
CA LYS A 379 -28.01 -7.63 -6.62
C LYS A 379 -27.93 -6.71 -5.40
N GLN A 380 -28.12 -5.40 -5.58
CA GLN A 380 -28.01 -4.44 -4.49
C GLN A 380 -29.15 -4.63 -3.48
N GLU A 381 -30.36 -4.86 -3.98
CA GLU A 381 -31.53 -5.21 -3.15
C GLU A 381 -31.29 -6.49 -2.34
N ALA A 382 -30.71 -7.54 -2.96
CA ALA A 382 -30.39 -8.78 -2.25
C ALA A 382 -29.34 -8.56 -1.14
N ILE A 383 -28.30 -7.75 -1.41
CA ILE A 383 -27.27 -7.38 -0.43
C ILE A 383 -27.91 -6.60 0.73
N ASP A 384 -28.70 -5.58 0.45
CA ASP A 384 -29.30 -4.74 1.50
C ASP A 384 -30.32 -5.54 2.34
N THR A 385 -31.09 -6.43 1.70
CA THR A 385 -32.05 -7.32 2.37
C THR A 385 -31.35 -8.28 3.34
N ILE A 386 -30.30 -8.97 2.90
CA ILE A 386 -29.63 -9.97 3.74
C ILE A 386 -28.82 -9.31 4.87
N ILE A 387 -28.21 -8.15 4.62
CA ILE A 387 -27.53 -7.38 5.67
C ILE A 387 -28.53 -6.98 6.74
N SER A 388 -29.67 -6.39 6.35
CA SER A 388 -30.71 -5.96 7.28
C SER A 388 -31.25 -7.15 8.10
N TYR A 389 -31.54 -8.27 7.45
CA TYR A 389 -31.99 -9.50 8.11
C TYR A 389 -31.01 -10.02 9.16
N MET A 390 -29.70 -9.98 8.87
CA MET A 390 -28.64 -10.41 9.78
C MET A 390 -28.34 -9.37 10.87
N GLU A 391 -28.48 -8.07 10.59
CA GLU A 391 -28.30 -6.97 11.55
C GLU A 391 -29.35 -7.02 12.66
N GLU A 392 -30.63 -7.22 12.30
CA GLU A 392 -31.73 -7.39 13.26
C GLU A 392 -31.49 -8.53 14.26
N ARG A 393 -30.70 -9.53 13.87
CA ARG A 393 -30.33 -10.71 14.67
C ARG A 393 -28.98 -10.59 15.36
N ASN A 394 -28.31 -9.43 15.26
CA ASN A 394 -26.96 -9.21 15.78
C ASN A 394 -25.91 -10.19 15.21
N ILE A 395 -26.13 -10.66 13.98
CA ILE A 395 -25.23 -11.59 13.26
C ILE A 395 -24.21 -10.80 12.45
N ALA A 396 -24.67 -9.79 11.71
CA ALA A 396 -23.83 -9.01 10.80
C ALA A 396 -23.90 -7.51 11.10
N LYS A 397 -22.96 -6.76 10.53
CA LYS A 397 -22.95 -5.30 10.45
C LYS A 397 -22.40 -4.87 9.10
N LYS A 398 -23.00 -3.85 8.48
CA LYS A 398 -22.41 -3.22 7.29
C LYS A 398 -20.99 -2.73 7.60
N ALA A 399 -20.05 -3.03 6.72
CA ALA A 399 -18.64 -2.75 6.91
C ALA A 399 -17.99 -2.27 5.61
N CYS A 400 -16.92 -1.51 5.75
CA CYS A 400 -16.07 -1.09 4.65
C CYS A 400 -14.64 -1.58 4.91
N GLN A 401 -14.01 -2.12 3.88
CA GLN A 401 -12.62 -2.55 3.89
C GLN A 401 -11.84 -1.82 2.81
N TYR A 402 -10.53 -1.70 3.01
CA TYR A 402 -9.61 -1.11 2.04
C TYR A 402 -8.50 -2.11 1.74
N LYS A 403 -8.01 -2.09 0.50
CA LYS A 403 -6.86 -2.87 0.07
C LYS A 403 -5.55 -2.25 0.58
N MET A 404 -5.48 -0.92 0.62
CA MET A 404 -4.31 -0.22 1.18
C MET A 404 -4.09 -0.61 2.64
N LYS A 405 -2.81 -0.72 3.02
CA LYS A 405 -2.39 -1.05 4.38
C LYS A 405 -1.75 0.18 5.02
N ASP A 406 -1.63 0.16 6.34
CA ASP A 406 -0.84 1.18 7.03
C ASP A 406 0.61 1.15 6.57
N TRP A 407 1.26 2.30 6.55
CA TRP A 407 2.55 2.48 5.89
C TRP A 407 3.71 2.19 6.87
N PRO A 408 4.49 1.11 6.67
CA PRO A 408 5.68 0.86 7.47
C PRO A 408 6.83 1.79 7.03
N PHE A 409 7.26 2.68 7.91
CA PHE A 409 8.23 3.73 7.54
C PHE A 409 9.59 3.59 8.22
N ASN A 410 9.73 2.88 9.35
CA ASN A 410 11.05 2.73 9.97
C ASN A 410 11.97 1.85 9.12
N ARG A 411 13.27 2.17 9.11
CA ARG A 411 14.31 1.47 8.37
C ARG A 411 15.46 1.14 9.32
N GLN A 412 16.09 -0.02 9.18
CA GLN A 412 17.22 -0.45 10.03
C GLN A 412 18.54 -0.02 9.41
N ARG A 413 18.67 1.28 9.15
CA ARG A 413 19.76 1.89 8.38
C ARG A 413 20.25 3.14 9.10
N TYR A 414 21.47 3.57 8.81
CA TYR A 414 22.08 4.71 9.48
C TYR A 414 21.75 6.03 8.80
N TRP A 415 21.67 6.05 7.47
CA TRP A 415 21.48 7.28 6.70
C TRP A 415 20.01 7.68 6.51
N GLY A 416 19.29 7.93 7.62
CA GLY A 416 17.92 8.43 7.62
C GLY A 416 17.10 8.08 8.85
#